data_AF-A0A0U3SYB8-F1
#
_entry.id   AF-A0A0U3SYB8-F1
#
_cell.length_a   1.000
_cell.length_b   1.000
_cell.length_c   1.000
_cell.angle_alpha   90.00
_cell.angle_beta   90.00
_cell.angle_gamma   90.00
#
_symmetry.space_group_name_H-M   'P 1'
#
loop_
_entity.id
_entity.type
_entity.pdbx_description
1 polymer ?
#
loop_
_entity_poly.entity_id
_entity_poly.type
_entity_poly.pdbx_seq_one_letter_code
_entity_poly.pdbx_strand_id
1 'polypeptide(L)'
;MLASVLDETRETDPGLVADYEAQLPLIRRRRTAWSDGLSQDEVAAVAVFPHRDRPEALVLFGRRVVDAARLTAAARTLARAS
;
A
#
# COMPACT_ATOMS: atom_id res chain seq x y z
N MET A 1 -15.73 -8.96 -3.75
CA MET A 1 -15.56 -8.15 -2.53
C MET A 1 -14.75 -6.87 -2.79
N LEU A 2 -13.55 -6.92 -3.36
CA LEU A 2 -12.83 -5.67 -3.71
C LEU A 2 -13.52 -4.89 -4.86
N ALA A 3 -13.98 -5.58 -5.90
CA ALA A 3 -14.71 -4.96 -7.01
C ALA A 3 -15.98 -4.24 -6.53
N SER A 4 -16.76 -4.85 -5.62
CA SER A 4 -17.96 -4.22 -5.07
C SER A 4 -17.65 -2.98 -4.22
N VAL A 5 -16.54 -2.97 -3.48
CA VAL A 5 -16.10 -1.78 -2.73
C VAL A 5 -15.67 -0.67 -3.67
N LEU A 6 -14.93 -0.98 -4.74
CA LEU A 6 -14.52 0.04 -5.71
C LEU A 6 -15.71 0.61 -6.47
N ASP A 7 -16.71 -0.21 -6.78
CA ASP A 7 -17.92 0.25 -7.47
C ASP A 7 -18.75 1.18 -6.57
N GLU A 8 -18.97 0.81 -5.31
CA GLU A 8 -19.66 1.66 -4.31
C GLU A 8 -18.90 2.97 -4.02
N THR A 9 -17.57 2.89 -3.87
CA THR A 9 -16.74 4.09 -3.69
C THR A 9 -16.73 4.96 -4.94
N ARG A 10 -16.84 4.39 -6.15
CA ARG A 10 -16.88 5.19 -7.39
C ARG A 10 -18.15 6.03 -7.49
N GLU A 11 -19.25 5.59 -6.88
CA GLU A 11 -20.50 6.34 -6.80
C GLU A 11 -20.42 7.50 -5.79
N THR A 12 -19.68 7.32 -4.70
CA THR A 12 -19.60 8.29 -3.59
C THR A 12 -18.41 9.25 -3.69
N ASP A 13 -17.27 8.76 -4.16
CA ASP A 13 -16.02 9.50 -4.36
C ASP A 13 -15.23 8.95 -5.57
N PRO A 14 -15.60 9.34 -6.80
CA PRO A 14 -14.92 8.88 -8.01
C PRO A 14 -13.46 9.36 -8.10
N GLY A 15 -13.11 10.46 -7.43
CA GLY A 15 -11.74 10.98 -7.40
C GLY A 15 -10.81 10.04 -6.64
N LEU A 16 -11.25 9.55 -5.48
CA LEU A 16 -10.49 8.58 -4.69
C LEU A 16 -10.23 7.27 -5.46
N VAL A 17 -11.22 6.78 -6.21
CA VAL A 17 -11.05 5.58 -7.04
C VAL A 17 -10.06 5.82 -8.17
N ALA A 18 -10.15 6.97 -8.85
CA ALA A 18 -9.20 7.33 -9.90
C ALA A 18 -7.77 7.45 -9.38
N ASP A 19 -7.58 8.05 -8.20
CA ASP A 19 -6.27 8.15 -7.53
C ASP A 19 -5.70 6.76 -7.19
N TYR A 20 -6.53 5.87 -6.65
CA TYR A 20 -6.15 4.48 -6.39
C TYR A 20 -5.74 3.75 -7.67
N GLU A 21 -6.55 3.84 -8.72
CA GLU A 21 -6.28 3.20 -10.01
C GLU A 21 -5.01 3.73 -10.67
N ALA A 22 -4.72 5.03 -10.54
CA ALA A 22 -3.50 5.65 -11.02
C ALA A 22 -2.24 5.12 -10.30
N GLN A 23 -2.36 4.68 -9.04
CA GLN A 23 -1.25 4.09 -8.28
C GLN A 23 -1.01 2.60 -8.58
N LEU A 24 -2.01 1.87 -9.09
CA LEU A 24 -1.92 0.42 -9.32
C LEU A 24 -0.70 -0.01 -10.17
N PRO A 25 -0.35 0.65 -11.29
CA PRO A 25 0.83 0.27 -12.07
C PRO A 25 2.12 0.37 -11.24
N LEU A 26 2.22 1.39 -10.39
CA LEU A 26 3.38 1.61 -9.53
C LEU A 26 3.44 0.56 -8.42
N ILE A 27 2.31 0.26 -7.78
CA ILE A 27 2.20 -0.78 -6.74
C ILE A 27 2.59 -2.14 -7.31
N ARG A 28 2.07 -2.51 -8.48
CA ARG A 28 2.41 -3.78 -9.17
C ARG A 28 3.89 -3.85 -9.53
N ARG A 29 4.45 -2.77 -10.08
CA ARG A 29 5.86 -2.70 -10.47
C ARG A 29 6.80 -2.77 -9.26
N ARG A 30 6.48 -2.03 -8.18
CA ARG A 30 7.32 -1.94 -6.98
C ARG A 30 7.09 -3.07 -5.99
N ARG A 31 5.98 -3.81 -6.14
CA ARG A 31 5.50 -4.80 -5.16
C ARG A 31 5.33 -4.20 -3.76
N THR A 32 4.97 -2.92 -3.70
CA THR A 32 4.80 -2.18 -2.45
C THR A 32 3.65 -1.20 -2.56
N ALA A 33 2.82 -1.10 -1.52
CA ALA A 33 1.82 -0.04 -1.36
C ALA A 33 2.06 0.70 -0.04
N TRP A 34 1.98 2.03 -0.09
CA TRP A 34 2.17 2.90 1.06
C TRP A 34 0.85 3.48 1.52
N SER A 35 0.70 3.61 2.83
CA SER A 35 -0.34 4.41 3.43
C SER A 35 0.27 5.26 4.53
N ASP A 36 0.20 6.58 4.33
CA ASP A 36 0.63 7.58 5.29
C ASP A 36 -0.62 8.15 5.96
N GLY A 37 -0.86 7.81 7.22
CA GLY A 37 -2.09 8.20 7.92
C GLY A 37 -3.28 7.34 7.51
N LEU A 38 -3.31 6.08 7.98
CA LEU A 38 -4.52 5.25 7.99
C LEU A 38 -5.57 5.87 8.94
N SER A 39 -6.34 5.05 9.68
CA SER A 39 -7.22 5.49 10.77
C SER A 39 -6.52 6.24 11.93
N GLN A 40 -5.19 6.46 11.84
CA GLN A 40 -4.37 7.21 12.79
C GLN A 40 -3.28 7.99 12.04
N ASP A 41 -3.29 9.33 12.15
CA ASP A 41 -2.38 10.26 11.44
C ASP A 41 -0.87 10.06 11.76
N GLU A 42 -0.58 9.47 12.91
CA GLU A 42 0.79 9.21 13.36
C GLU A 42 1.39 7.91 12.84
N VAL A 43 0.57 7.05 12.21
CA VAL A 43 0.97 5.72 11.76
C VAL A 43 1.28 5.75 10.26
N ALA A 44 2.42 5.18 9.89
CA ALA A 44 2.71 4.80 8.51
C ALA A 44 2.65 3.28 8.38
N ALA A 45 2.10 2.82 7.27
CA ALA A 45 2.04 1.42 6.90
C ALA A 45 2.61 1.22 5.49
N VAL A 46 3.39 0.15 5.32
CA VAL A 46 3.83 -0.30 4.01
C VAL A 46 3.48 -1.78 3.85
N ALA A 47 2.66 -2.08 2.84
CA ALA A 47 2.40 -3.44 2.42
C ALA A 47 3.46 -3.84 1.38
N VAL A 48 4.07 -5.01 1.56
CA VAL A 48 5.05 -5.60 0.65
C VAL A 48 4.51 -6.91 0.14
N PHE A 49 4.55 -7.11 -1.17
CA PHE A 49 4.12 -8.35 -1.83
C PHE A 49 5.38 -9.14 -2.22
N PRO A 50 5.92 -9.99 -1.34
CA PRO A 50 7.18 -10.70 -1.61
C PRO A 50 7.04 -11.56 -2.87
N HIS A 51 6.00 -12.38 -2.95
CA HIS A 51 5.81 -13.31 -4.06
C HIS A 51 4.91 -12.71 -5.14
N ARG A 52 5.29 -12.84 -6.42
CA ARG A 52 4.47 -12.33 -7.54
C ARG A 52 3.18 -13.11 -7.76
N ASP A 53 3.24 -14.41 -7.51
CA ASP A 53 2.17 -15.34 -7.87
C ASP A 53 1.28 -15.69 -6.66
N ARG A 54 1.50 -15.03 -5.52
CA ARG A 54 0.72 -15.26 -4.33
C ARG A 54 0.08 -13.98 -3.81
N PRO A 55 -1.13 -14.06 -3.25
CA PRO A 55 -1.86 -12.89 -2.80
C PRO A 55 -1.40 -12.37 -1.44
N GLU A 56 -0.40 -12.99 -0.78
CA GLU A 56 0.00 -12.57 0.55
C GLU A 56 0.82 -11.29 0.54
N ALA A 57 0.53 -10.40 1.49
CA ALA A 57 1.31 -9.21 1.77
C ALA A 57 1.83 -9.24 3.20
N LEU A 58 3.08 -8.82 3.38
CA LEU A 58 3.63 -8.47 4.68
C LEU A 58 3.37 -6.98 4.90
N VAL A 59 2.68 -6.64 5.99
CA VAL A 59 2.41 -5.24 6.34
C VAL A 59 3.30 -4.84 7.49
N LEU A 60 4.13 -3.81 7.26
CA LEU A 60 4.96 -3.21 8.29
C LEU A 60 4.32 -1.91 8.76
N PHE A 61 4.28 -1.74 10.08
CA PHE A 61 3.77 -0.55 10.73
C PHE A 61 4.91 0.17 11.46
N GLY A 62 4.82 1.49 11.51
CA GLY A 62 5.72 2.30 12.31
C GLY A 62 5.15 3.70 12.52
N ARG A 63 5.86 4.51 13.28
CA ARG A 63 5.49 5.91 13.48
C ARG A 63 5.91 6.71 12.25
N ARG A 64 4.98 7.42 11.61
CA ARG A 64 5.19 8.14 10.34
C ARG A 64 6.43 9.02 10.34
N VAL A 65 6.57 9.90 11.34
CA VAL A 65 7.68 10.86 11.41
C VAL A 65 9.01 10.20 11.76
N VAL A 66 8.99 9.12 12.55
CA VAL A 66 10.21 8.52 13.12
C VAL A 66 10.74 7.40 12.23
N ASP A 67 9.86 6.63 11.60
CA ASP A 67 10.18 5.35 10.99
C ASP A 67 10.03 5.33 9.47
N ALA A 68 9.59 6.42 8.82
CA ALA A 68 9.41 6.46 7.36
C ALA A 68 10.63 5.94 6.57
N ALA A 69 11.83 6.38 6.95
CA ALA A 69 13.07 5.92 6.32
C ALA A 69 13.36 4.43 6.57
N ARG A 70 13.10 3.93 7.79
CA ARG A 70 13.30 2.52 8.17
C ARG A 70 12.30 1.62 7.46
N LEU A 71 11.03 2.01 7.41
CA LEU A 71 9.99 1.31 6.66
C LEU A 71 10.33 1.26 5.17
N THR A 72 10.88 2.35 4.62
CA THR A 72 11.32 2.40 3.21
C THR A 72 12.45 1.42 2.94
N ALA A 73 13.45 1.37 3.82
CA ALA A 73 14.55 0.42 3.71
C ALA A 73 14.05 -1.03 3.83
N ALA A 74 13.21 -1.32 4.83
CA ALA A 74 12.65 -2.65 5.07
C ALA A 74 11.81 -3.13 3.88
N ALA A 75 10.94 -2.28 3.33
CA ALA A 75 10.12 -2.61 2.18
C ALA A 75 10.97 -2.96 0.94
N ARG A 76 12.04 -2.18 0.68
CA ARG A 76 12.97 -2.46 -0.42
C ARG A 76 13.73 -3.78 -0.24
N THR A 77 14.14 -4.09 0.98
CA THR A 77 14.83 -5.35 1.29
C THR A 77 13.91 -6.55 1.10
N LEU A 78 12.71 -6.51 1.68
CA LEU A 78 11.73 -7.59 1.57
C LEU A 78 11.26 -7.80 0.13
N ALA A 79 11.03 -6.72 -0.62
CA ALA A 79 10.66 -6.77 -2.02
C ALA A 79 11.77 -7.29 -2.94
N ARG A 80 13.02 -7.44 -2.48
CA ARG A 80 14.15 -8.02 -3.26
C ARG A 80 14.49 -9.45 -2.86
N ALA A 81 14.19 -9.84 -1.63
CA ALA A 81 14.48 -11.17 -1.10
C ALA A 81 13.58 -12.30 -1.68
N SER A 82 12.73 -11.96 -2.65
CA SER A 82 11.58 -12.76 -3.09
C SER A 82 11.44 -12.82 -4.60
#